data_AF-A0A2W2DDF0-F1
#
_entry.id   AF-A0A2W2DDF0-F1
#
_cell.length_a   1.000
_cell.length_b   1.000
_cell.length_c   1.000
_cell.angle_alpha   90.00
_cell.angle_beta   90.00
_cell.angle_gamma   90.00
#
_symmetry.space_group_name_H-M   'P 1'
#
loop_
_entity.id
_entity.type
_entity.pdbx_description
1 polymer ?
#
loop_
_entity_poly.entity_id
_entity_poly.type
_entity_poly.pdbx_seq_one_letter_code
_entity_poly.pdbx_strand_id
1 'polypeptide(L)'
;MDAQGACAILGISYKTWSNKGGASAYGLTPFAPGRRKPLFDRAQVEAVRDGSPIPSRGTGEPHPDDLLDEQDVADELGVAYATVRKDHSTGRLSGWTDVCGQAHIRRATLTEIIAARPGRGVGGGRPRKHPHP
;
A
#
# COMPACT_ATOMS: atom_id res chain seq x y z
N MET A 1 -9.31 -1.18 1.80
CA MET A 1 -10.62 -0.47 1.75
C MET A 1 -10.55 0.83 2.54
N ASP A 2 -11.48 1.77 2.36
CA ASP A 2 -11.46 3.04 3.11
C ASP A 2 -12.23 2.98 4.44
N ALA A 3 -12.26 4.10 5.18
CA ALA A 3 -12.96 4.20 6.46
C ALA A 3 -14.48 3.99 6.35
N GLN A 4 -15.10 4.35 5.22
CA GLN A 4 -16.53 4.10 4.97
C GLN A 4 -16.80 2.60 4.82
N GLY A 5 -15.97 1.89 4.04
CA GLY A 5 -16.03 0.44 3.93
C GLY A 5 -15.80 -0.27 5.27
N ALA A 6 -14.87 0.24 6.09
CA ALA A 6 -14.65 -0.30 7.43
C ALA A 6 -15.88 -0.12 8.35
N CYS A 7 -16.52 1.05 8.31
CA CYS A 7 -17.75 1.33 9.07
C CYS A 7 -18.90 0.39 8.67
N ALA A 8 -19.05 0.13 7.36
CA ALA A 8 -20.07 -0.78 6.85
C ALA A 8 -19.88 -2.21 7.38
N ILE A 9 -18.65 -2.71 7.42
CA ILE A 9 -18.34 -4.05 7.97
C ILE A 9 -18.61 -4.11 9.48
N LEU A 10 -18.23 -3.06 10.21
CA LEU A 10 -18.44 -2.98 11.66
C LEU A 10 -19.91 -2.71 12.04
N GLY A 11 -20.78 -2.44 11.08
CA GLY A 11 -22.19 -2.13 11.34
C GLY A 11 -22.40 -0.81 12.10
N ILE A 12 -21.49 0.16 11.96
CA ILE A 12 -21.55 1.45 12.65
C ILE A 12 -21.60 2.62 11.67
N SER A 13 -22.14 3.76 12.14
CA SER A 13 -22.10 4.99 11.35
C SER A 13 -20.69 5.59 11.33
N TYR A 14 -20.35 6.31 10.25
CA TYR A 14 -19.10 7.06 10.17
C TYR A 14 -18.95 8.10 11.29
N LYS A 15 -20.06 8.70 11.74
CA LYS A 15 -20.08 9.63 12.87
C LYS A 15 -19.68 8.94 14.18
N THR A 16 -20.19 7.73 14.42
CA THR A 16 -19.82 6.90 15.57
C THR A 16 -18.35 6.50 15.53
N TRP A 17 -17.85 6.11 14.36
CA TRP A 17 -16.43 5.83 14.13
C TRP A 17 -15.56 7.04 14.47
N SER A 18 -15.90 8.22 13.94
CA SER A 18 -15.16 9.46 14.23
C SER A 18 -15.16 9.81 15.71
N ASN A 19 -16.32 9.73 16.38
CA ASN A 19 -16.46 10.10 17.79
C ASN A 19 -15.66 9.18 18.74
N LYS A 20 -15.49 7.91 18.38
CA LYS A 20 -14.74 6.95 19.19
C LYS A 20 -13.21 7.09 19.04
N GLY A 21 -12.73 7.91 18.11
CA GLY A 21 -11.30 8.03 17.79
C GLY A 21 -10.87 7.25 16.55
N GLY A 22 -11.82 6.80 15.73
CA GLY A 22 -11.57 6.13 14.45
C GLY A 22 -10.85 4.79 14.62
N ALA A 23 -9.91 4.51 13.72
CA ALA A 23 -9.19 3.24 13.65
C ALA A 23 -8.47 2.86 14.96
N SER A 24 -7.90 3.85 15.65
CA SER A 24 -7.17 3.64 16.90
C SER A 24 -8.04 3.04 18.01
N ALA A 25 -9.33 3.39 18.03
CA ALA A 25 -10.31 2.85 19.00
C ALA A 25 -10.57 1.35 18.82
N TYR A 26 -10.27 0.84 17.63
CA TYR A 26 -10.49 -0.55 17.22
C TYR A 26 -9.19 -1.33 17.06
N GLY A 27 -8.04 -0.75 17.42
CA GLY A 27 -6.72 -1.38 17.22
C GLY A 27 -6.35 -1.57 15.75
N LEU A 28 -7.00 -0.85 14.84
CA LEU A 28 -6.76 -0.95 13.40
C LEU A 28 -5.62 -0.02 12.98
N THR A 29 -4.66 -0.56 12.23
CA THR A 29 -3.53 0.20 11.72
C THR A 29 -3.73 0.48 10.22
N PRO A 30 -3.81 1.75 9.79
CA PRO A 30 -4.00 2.08 8.38
C PRO A 30 -2.80 1.66 7.51
N PHE A 31 -3.06 1.42 6.22
CA PHE A 31 -2.09 0.86 5.29
C PHE A 31 -0.85 1.76 5.16
N ALA A 32 -1.10 3.05 4.96
CA ALA A 32 -0.08 4.10 4.93
C ALA A 32 -0.46 5.21 5.92
N PRO A 33 0.17 5.29 7.11
CA PRO A 33 -0.08 6.35 8.07
C PRO A 33 0.30 7.72 7.47
N GLY A 34 -0.52 8.75 7.71
CA GLY A 34 -0.30 10.12 7.22
C GLY A 34 -1.00 10.49 5.90
N ARG A 35 -1.69 9.54 5.24
CA ARG A 35 -2.52 9.84 4.06
C ARG A 35 -3.83 10.56 4.47
N ARG A 36 -4.33 11.48 3.61
CA ARG A 36 -5.64 12.16 3.82
C ARG A 36 -6.83 11.20 3.90
N LYS A 37 -6.76 10.07 3.21
CA LYS A 37 -7.74 8.98 3.28
C LYS A 37 -7.03 7.69 3.71
N PRO A 38 -7.14 7.28 4.97
CA PRO A 38 -6.53 6.04 5.42
C PRO A 38 -7.23 4.84 4.80
N LEU A 39 -6.44 3.90 4.30
CA LEU A 39 -6.92 2.60 3.84
C LEU A 39 -6.69 1.56 4.95
N PHE A 40 -7.58 0.59 5.07
CA PHE A 40 -7.54 -0.50 6.03
C PHE A 40 -7.57 -1.84 5.32
N ASP A 41 -6.93 -2.82 5.94
CA ASP A 41 -7.01 -4.21 5.53
C ASP A 41 -8.39 -4.79 5.87
N ARG A 42 -8.98 -5.54 4.93
CA ARG A 42 -10.33 -6.10 5.12
C ARG A 42 -10.37 -7.16 6.22
N ALA A 43 -9.39 -8.05 6.27
CA ALA A 43 -9.30 -9.11 7.27
C ALA A 43 -9.11 -8.53 8.67
N GLN A 44 -8.38 -7.42 8.81
CA GLN A 44 -8.26 -6.72 10.09
C GLN A 44 -9.61 -6.19 10.60
N VAL A 45 -10.42 -5.59 9.73
CA VAL A 45 -11.72 -5.05 10.15
C VAL A 45 -12.74 -6.15 10.40
N GLU A 46 -12.72 -7.23 9.62
CA GLU A 46 -13.54 -8.42 9.89
C GLU A 46 -13.14 -9.07 11.22
N ALA A 47 -11.85 -9.17 11.53
CA ALA A 47 -11.38 -9.66 12.82
C ALA A 47 -11.88 -8.79 13.99
N VAL A 48 -11.86 -7.46 13.85
CA VAL A 48 -12.44 -6.55 14.86
C VAL A 48 -13.94 -6.78 15.01
N ARG A 49 -14.69 -6.91 13.90
CA ARG A 49 -16.13 -7.19 13.94
C ARG A 49 -16.43 -8.48 14.68
N ASP A 50 -15.64 -9.52 14.40
CA ASP A 50 -15.85 -10.88 14.92
C ASP A 50 -15.21 -11.08 16.31
N GLY A 51 -14.61 -10.03 16.90
CA GLY A 51 -13.91 -10.11 18.19
C GLY A 51 -12.69 -11.04 18.17
N SER A 52 -12.18 -11.35 16.98
CA SER A 52 -11.04 -12.22 16.75
C SER A 52 -9.72 -11.45 16.87
N PRO A 53 -8.60 -12.13 17.15
CA PRO A 53 -7.28 -11.49 17.14
C PRO A 53 -7.02 -10.81 15.80
N ILE A 54 -6.66 -9.53 15.83
CA ILE A 54 -6.35 -8.77 14.62
C ILE A 54 -5.08 -9.39 13.99
N PRO A 55 -5.14 -9.87 12.73
CA PRO A 55 -3.98 -10.45 12.09
C PRO A 55 -2.85 -9.41 12.02
N SER A 56 -1.65 -9.82 12.48
CA SER A 56 -0.47 -8.98 12.43
C SER A 56 -0.13 -8.68 10.98
N ARG A 57 0.08 -7.40 10.70
CA ARG A 57 0.39 -6.95 9.35
C ARG A 57 1.84 -7.29 9.00
N GLY A 58 2.06 -8.03 7.91
CA GLY A 58 3.38 -8.16 7.30
C GLY A 58 4.32 -9.24 7.89
N THR A 59 3.80 -10.32 8.48
CA THR A 59 4.63 -11.49 8.86
C THR A 59 4.64 -12.60 7.80
N GLY A 60 3.88 -12.45 6.72
CA GLY A 60 3.93 -13.34 5.57
C GLY A 60 5.00 -12.92 4.56
N GLU A 61 5.52 -13.88 3.80
CA GLU A 61 6.28 -13.55 2.59
C GLU A 61 5.42 -12.69 1.65
N PRO A 62 6.04 -11.73 0.92
CA PRO A 62 5.31 -10.90 -0.03
C PRO A 62 4.55 -11.76 -1.04
N HIS A 63 3.25 -11.54 -1.17
CA HIS A 63 2.39 -12.37 -2.01
C HIS A 63 2.29 -11.77 -3.42
N PRO A 64 2.30 -12.58 -4.50
CA PRO A 64 2.18 -12.09 -5.87
C PRO A 64 0.93 -11.23 -6.14
N ASP A 65 -0.15 -11.47 -5.41
CA ASP A 65 -1.40 -10.71 -5.53
C ASP A 65 -1.44 -9.42 -4.69
N ASP A 66 -0.37 -9.09 -3.96
CA ASP A 66 -0.30 -7.86 -3.19
C ASP A 66 -0.47 -6.65 -4.12
N LEU A 67 -1.42 -5.78 -3.76
CA LEU A 67 -1.65 -4.52 -4.45
C LEU A 67 -0.70 -3.47 -3.88
N LEU A 68 0.22 -3.01 -4.73
CA LEU A 68 1.23 -2.01 -4.41
C LEU A 68 0.77 -0.65 -4.91
N ASP A 69 0.74 0.36 -4.04
CA ASP A 69 0.54 1.74 -4.48
C ASP A 69 1.82 2.34 -5.10
N GLU A 70 1.76 3.53 -5.68
CA GLU A 70 2.94 4.19 -6.27
C GLU A 70 4.12 4.37 -5.29
N GLN A 71 3.86 4.47 -3.99
CA GLN A 71 4.90 4.56 -2.96
C GLN A 71 5.49 3.18 -2.66
N ASP A 72 4.64 2.16 -2.50
CA ASP A 72 5.08 0.78 -2.31
C ASP A 72 5.93 0.29 -3.49
N VAL A 73 5.54 0.63 -4.73
CA VAL A 73 6.32 0.35 -5.93
C VAL A 73 7.66 1.08 -5.92
N ALA A 74 7.72 2.31 -5.40
CA ALA A 74 8.96 3.07 -5.29
C ALA A 74 9.93 2.41 -4.32
N ASP A 75 9.41 1.94 -3.18
CA ASP A 75 10.16 1.22 -2.17
C ASP A 75 10.63 -0.14 -2.69
N GLU A 76 9.77 -0.89 -3.39
CA GLU A 76 10.09 -2.18 -4.02
C GLU A 76 11.19 -2.06 -5.09
N LEU A 77 11.14 -1.00 -5.91
CA LEU A 77 12.12 -0.73 -6.95
C LEU A 77 13.38 -0.04 -6.44
N GLY A 78 13.38 0.47 -5.20
CA GLY A 78 14.46 1.29 -4.65
C GLY A 78 14.66 2.61 -5.40
N VAL A 79 13.59 3.20 -5.95
CA VAL A 79 13.62 4.46 -6.72
C VAL A 79 12.81 5.56 -6.03
N ALA A 80 13.00 6.81 -6.47
CA ALA A 80 12.17 7.91 -5.98
C ALA A 80 10.71 7.77 -6.45
N TYR A 81 9.75 8.12 -5.59
CA TYR A 81 8.32 8.18 -5.90
C TYR A 81 8.02 8.96 -7.21
N ALA A 82 8.72 10.08 -7.45
CA ALA A 82 8.57 10.86 -8.67
C ALA A 82 8.90 10.08 -9.96
N THR A 83 9.83 9.12 -9.88
CA THR A 83 10.16 8.21 -10.99
C THR A 83 9.01 7.26 -11.28
N VAL A 84 8.43 6.65 -10.24
CA VAL A 84 7.27 5.75 -10.39
C VAL A 84 6.08 6.50 -10.97
N ARG A 85 5.79 7.70 -10.44
CA ARG A 85 4.71 8.55 -10.95
C ARG A 85 4.89 8.90 -12.43
N LYS A 86 6.13 9.17 -12.86
CA LYS A 86 6.45 9.41 -14.29
C LYS A 86 6.29 8.14 -15.12
N ASP A 87 6.77 7.00 -14.63
CA ASP A 87 6.66 5.73 -15.35
C ASP A 87 5.19 5.27 -15.47
N HIS A 88 4.37 5.54 -14.45
CA HIS A 88 2.93 5.34 -14.49
C HIS A 88 2.27 6.26 -15.53
N SER A 89 2.51 7.57 -15.49
CA SER A 89 1.90 8.52 -16.42
C SER A 89 2.35 8.35 -17.88
N THR A 90 3.56 7.82 -18.10
CA THR A 90 4.09 7.52 -19.43
C THR A 90 3.76 6.11 -19.93
N GLY A 91 3.04 5.31 -19.14
CA GLY A 91 2.64 3.94 -19.50
C GLY A 91 3.77 2.92 -19.49
N ARG A 92 4.93 3.24 -18.90
CA ARG A 92 6.08 2.33 -18.75
C ARG A 92 5.88 1.28 -17.68
N LEU A 93 4.99 1.55 -16.73
CA LEU A 93 4.43 0.58 -15.80
C LEU A 93 2.96 0.42 -16.19
N SER A 94 2.62 -0.67 -16.87
CA SER A 94 1.23 -1.02 -17.23
C SER A 94 0.59 -1.88 -16.14
N GLY A 95 -0.72 -2.10 -16.19
CA GLY A 95 -1.43 -2.96 -15.24
C GLY A 95 -1.88 -2.29 -13.95
N TRP A 96 -1.93 -0.96 -13.92
CA TRP A 96 -2.52 -0.22 -12.81
C TRP A 96 -4.05 -0.38 -12.79
N THR A 97 -4.59 -0.51 -11.59
CA THR A 97 -6.03 -0.53 -11.30
C THR A 97 -6.34 0.52 -10.23
N ASP A 98 -7.48 1.19 -10.36
CA ASP A 98 -7.94 2.12 -9.32
C ASP A 98 -8.67 1.33 -8.21
N VAL A 99 -8.19 1.49 -6.99
CA VAL A 99 -8.84 0.96 -5.78
C VAL A 99 -9.07 2.12 -4.84
N CYS A 100 -10.33 2.47 -4.63
CA CYS A 100 -10.74 3.58 -3.76
C CYS A 100 -10.16 4.96 -4.16
N GLY A 101 -9.98 5.24 -5.45
CA GLY A 101 -9.43 6.50 -5.96
C GLY A 101 -7.90 6.58 -5.89
N GLN A 102 -7.24 5.44 -5.74
CA GLN A 102 -5.79 5.32 -5.73
C GLN A 102 -5.34 4.22 -6.69
N ALA A 103 -4.36 4.54 -7.52
CA ALA A 103 -3.77 3.59 -8.46
C ALA A 103 -2.90 2.57 -7.71
N HIS A 104 -3.16 1.28 -7.99
CA HIS A 104 -2.40 0.14 -7.48
C HIS A 104 -1.99 -0.78 -8.63
N ILE A 105 -0.85 -1.45 -8.49
CA ILE A 105 -0.41 -2.51 -9.40
C ILE A 105 -0.19 -3.80 -8.59
N ARG A 106 -0.49 -4.96 -9.16
CA ARG A 106 -0.16 -6.23 -8.50
C ARG A 106 1.36 -6.44 -8.49
N ARG A 107 1.87 -6.99 -7.39
CA ARG A 107 3.30 -7.34 -7.24
C ARG A 107 3.76 -8.29 -8.35
N ALA A 108 2.98 -9.30 -8.71
CA ALA A 108 3.29 -10.20 -9.82
C ALA A 108 3.46 -9.46 -11.16
N THR A 109 2.54 -8.55 -11.47
CA THR A 109 2.58 -7.74 -12.69
C THR A 109 3.81 -6.83 -12.70
N LEU A 110 4.14 -6.23 -11.56
CA LEU A 110 5.37 -5.44 -11.42
C LEU A 110 6.61 -6.30 -11.70
N THR A 111 6.69 -7.50 -11.12
CA THR A 111 7.78 -8.46 -11.33
C THR A 111 7.90 -8.87 -12.80
N GLU A 112 6.79 -9.17 -13.47
CA GLU A 112 6.76 -9.49 -14.91
C GLU A 112 7.28 -8.32 -15.76
N ILE A 113 6.84 -7.09 -15.47
CA ILE A 113 7.30 -5.90 -16.19
C ILE A 113 8.80 -5.67 -15.97
N ILE A 114 9.31 -5.89 -14.75
CA ILE A 114 10.74 -5.79 -14.46
C ILE A 114 11.52 -6.85 -15.24
N ALA A 115 11.05 -8.10 -15.22
CA ALA A 115 11.69 -9.22 -15.91
C ALA A 115 11.68 -9.04 -17.44
N ALA A 116 10.61 -8.48 -18.00
CA ALA A 116 10.47 -8.24 -19.43
C ALA A 116 11.26 -7.01 -19.94
N ARG A 117 11.83 -6.18 -19.04
CA ARG A 117 12.60 -5.00 -19.45
C ARG A 117 13.99 -5.42 -19.95
N PRO A 118 14.34 -5.15 -21.22
CA PRO A 118 15.70 -5.36 -21.70
C PRO A 118 16.66 -4.38 -21.00
N GLY A 119 17.54 -4.92 -20.15
CA GLY A 119 18.79 -4.25 -19.76
C GLY A 119 18.70 -3.05 -18.82
N ARG A 120 17.96 -3.12 -17.71
CA ARG A 120 18.17 -2.16 -16.59
C ARG A 120 18.35 -2.90 -15.28
N GLY A 121 19.61 -3.28 -15.03
CA GLY A 121 20.03 -3.94 -13.81
C GLY A 121 19.55 -3.21 -12.56
N VAL A 122 19.13 -4.02 -11.60
CA VAL A 122 19.23 -3.75 -10.17
C VAL A 122 20.54 -3.00 -9.87
N GLY A 123 20.47 -1.70 -9.55
CA GLY A 123 21.68 -0.90 -9.31
C GLY A 123 21.63 0.54 -9.82
N GLY A 124 20.63 1.30 -9.39
CA GLY A 124 20.61 2.77 -9.54
C GLY A 124 20.84 3.52 -8.23
N GLY A 125 21.32 2.84 -7.19
CA GLY A 125 21.65 3.46 -5.92
C GLY A 125 22.87 4.36 -6.09
N ARG A 126 22.67 5.67 -6.11
CA ARG A 126 23.77 6.64 -5.99
C ARG A 126 24.51 6.35 -4.68
N PRO A 127 25.82 6.04 -4.68
CA PRO A 127 26.55 5.80 -3.44
C PRO A 127 26.43 7.03 -2.53
N ARG A 128 26.07 6.80 -1.27
CA ARG A 128 26.09 7.82 -0.22
C ARG A 128 27.52 8.33 -0.10
N LYS A 129 27.72 9.61 -0.36
CA LYS A 129 28.99 10.31 -0.14
C LYS A 129 29.23 10.29 1.38
N HIS A 130 30.15 9.44 1.86
CA HIS A 130 30.66 9.56 3.22
C HIS A 130 31.54 10.82 3.30
N PRO A 131 31.39 11.67 4.34
CA PRO A 131 32.38 12.70 4.62
C PRO A 131 33.67 12.03 5.10
N HIS A 132 34.80 12.41 4.48
CA HIS A 132 36.15 12.04 4.90
C HIS A 132 36.63 12.97 6.05
N PRO A 133 37.65 12.56 6.83
CA PRO A 133 37.94 13.03 8.19
C PRO A 133 38.35 14.50 8.31
#